data_AF-A0A9W9YWZ3-F1
#
_entry.id   AF-A0A9W9YWZ3-F1
#
_cell.length_a   1.000
_cell.length_b   1.000
_cell.length_c   1.000
_cell.angle_alpha   90.00
_cell.angle_beta   90.00
_cell.angle_gamma   90.00
#
_symmetry.space_group_name_H-M   'P 1'
#
loop_
_entity.id
_entity.type
_entity.pdbx_description
1 polymer ?
#
loop_
_entity_poly.entity_id
_entity_poly.type
_entity_poly.pdbx_seq_one_letter_code
_entity_poly.pdbx_strand_id
1 'polypeptide(L)'
;MVDRNFLFKESCFWLFRCPNSDGDDSASRAPALCLICGEMLCSQSYCCQTEVGGYTVGACAAHAKKCGAGVGVFLRVRECQILLMANKKRGCFYSPPYLDAYGETDQGMRRGNPLYLCPDRYQKLERLWLTHSVAEEVAHSLESNRNLLSIDWTNL
;
A
#
# COMPACT_ATOMS: atom_id res chain seq x y z
N MET A 1 -4.19 8.49 10.58
CA MET A 1 -3.09 8.09 9.68
C MET A 1 -1.86 7.87 10.55
N VAL A 2 -1.03 6.88 10.22
CA VAL A 2 0.15 6.45 10.98
C VAL A 2 1.11 7.62 11.15
N ASP A 3 1.61 7.83 12.37
CA ASP A 3 2.44 9.00 12.68
C ASP A 3 3.74 9.06 11.86
N ARG A 4 4.18 10.28 11.53
CA ARG A 4 5.41 10.52 10.74
C ARG A 4 6.66 9.94 11.40
N ASN A 5 6.72 9.93 12.74
CA ASN A 5 7.85 9.36 13.47
C ASN A 5 7.86 7.83 13.42
N PHE A 6 6.70 7.18 13.33
CA PHE A 6 6.60 5.72 13.17
C PHE A 6 7.19 5.29 11.82
N LEU A 7 6.85 6.04 10.77
CA LEU A 7 7.42 5.88 9.43
C LEU A 7 8.94 6.09 9.37
N PHE A 8 9.49 6.91 10.26
CA PHE A 8 10.92 7.26 10.28
C PHE A 8 11.79 6.27 11.08
N LYS A 9 11.22 5.51 12.02
CA LYS A 9 12.00 4.83 13.08
C LYS A 9 12.18 3.33 12.94
N GLU A 10 11.41 2.64 12.10
CA GLU A 10 11.30 1.20 12.20
C GLU A 10 12.06 0.46 11.08
N SER A 11 13.23 -0.08 11.43
CA SER A 11 13.94 -1.11 10.64
C SER A 11 13.17 -2.43 10.54
N CYS A 12 12.12 -2.59 11.34
CA CYS A 12 11.36 -3.84 11.50
C CYS A 12 10.45 -4.16 10.29
N PHE A 13 10.03 -3.16 9.51
CA PHE A 13 9.18 -3.39 8.32
C PHE A 13 9.85 -4.29 7.27
N TRP A 14 11.18 -4.24 7.19
CA TRP A 14 11.98 -5.05 6.26
C TRP A 14 12.08 -6.52 6.67
N LEU A 15 11.78 -6.83 7.94
CA LEU A 15 11.81 -8.18 8.51
C LEU A 15 10.44 -8.86 8.53
N PHE A 16 9.38 -8.19 8.03
CA PHE A 16 8.05 -8.79 7.98
C PHE A 16 8.10 -10.13 7.23
N ARG A 17 7.70 -11.19 7.93
CA ARG A 17 7.50 -12.53 7.39
C ARG A 17 6.04 -12.92 7.58
N CYS A 18 5.42 -13.33 6.48
CA CYS A 18 4.08 -13.85 6.51
C CYS A 18 4.04 -15.15 7.34
N PRO A 19 3.17 -15.27 8.37
CA PRO A 19 3.04 -16.51 9.13
C PRO A 19 2.42 -17.65 8.30
N ASN A 20 1.70 -17.32 7.22
CA ASN A 20 1.06 -18.28 6.32
C ASN A 20 1.94 -18.64 5.11
N SER A 21 3.18 -18.17 5.02
CA SER A 21 4.10 -18.65 3.98
C SER A 21 4.78 -19.92 4.45
N ASP A 22 4.59 -21.03 3.75
CA ASP A 22 5.19 -22.37 4.00
C ASP A 22 6.72 -22.39 3.75
N GLY A 23 7.47 -21.46 4.34
CA GLY A 23 8.92 -21.36 4.19
C GLY A 23 9.41 -20.81 2.85
N ASP A 24 8.51 -20.50 1.90
CA ASP A 24 8.87 -19.80 0.67
C ASP A 24 8.88 -18.28 0.93
N ASP A 25 10.08 -17.70 1.02
CA ASP A 25 10.32 -16.25 1.13
C ASP A 25 9.63 -15.46 -0.01
N SER A 26 9.21 -16.15 -1.07
CA SER A 26 8.39 -15.60 -2.15
C SER A 26 7.02 -15.07 -1.71
N ALA A 27 6.38 -15.66 -0.70
CA ALA A 27 5.04 -15.28 -0.28
C ALA A 27 5.03 -14.04 0.63
N SER A 28 6.21 -13.56 1.03
CA SER A 28 6.43 -12.26 1.68
C SER A 28 6.94 -11.19 0.69
N ARG A 29 6.78 -11.39 -0.63
CA ARG A 29 7.38 -10.52 -1.67
C ARG A 29 6.92 -9.08 -1.65
N ALA A 30 5.72 -8.78 -1.16
CA ALA A 30 5.16 -7.43 -1.18
C ALA A 30 4.45 -7.11 0.14
N PRO A 31 5.18 -6.88 1.24
CA PRO A 31 4.59 -6.42 2.48
C PRO A 31 4.06 -4.99 2.31
N ALA A 32 2.85 -4.75 2.81
CA ALA A 32 2.17 -3.48 2.73
C ALA A 32 1.79 -2.98 4.13
N LEU A 33 2.22 -1.77 4.47
CA LEU A 33 1.85 -1.09 5.71
C LEU A 33 0.56 -0.30 5.49
N CYS A 34 -0.48 -0.57 6.27
CA CYS A 34 -1.68 0.27 6.28
C CYS A 34 -1.34 1.62 6.92
N LEU A 35 -1.39 2.70 6.14
CA LEU A 35 -1.10 4.04 6.65
C LEU A 35 -2.24 4.61 7.50
N ILE A 36 -3.36 3.91 7.66
CA ILE A 36 -4.46 4.36 8.52
C ILE A 36 -4.24 3.90 9.97
N CYS A 37 -3.94 2.62 10.16
CA CYS A 37 -3.87 1.97 11.48
C CYS A 37 -2.48 1.40 11.84
N GLY A 38 -1.55 1.28 10.90
CA GLY A 38 -0.19 0.77 11.14
C GLY A 38 -0.02 -0.74 11.00
N GLU A 39 -1.06 -1.48 10.59
CA GLU A 39 -0.97 -2.93 10.41
C GLU A 39 -0.15 -3.31 9.17
N MET A 40 0.78 -4.27 9.33
CA MET A 40 1.54 -4.86 8.24
C MET A 40 0.77 -6.05 7.64
N LEU A 41 0.62 -6.05 6.32
CA LEU A 41 -0.19 -7.02 5.59
C LEU A 41 0.59 -7.58 4.40
N CYS A 42 0.23 -8.78 3.96
CA CYS A 42 0.65 -9.25 2.65
C CYS A 42 -0.14 -8.50 1.58
N SER A 43 0.54 -7.87 0.62
CA SER A 43 -0.10 -7.42 -0.61
C SER A 43 0.22 -8.39 -1.74
N GLN A 44 -0.70 -8.55 -2.68
CA GLN A 44 -0.40 -9.17 -3.98
C GLN A 44 0.08 -10.65 -3.84
N SER A 45 -0.45 -11.36 -2.83
CA SER A 45 -0.04 -12.72 -2.45
C SER A 45 -1.27 -13.57 -2.04
N TYR A 46 -1.27 -14.86 -2.38
CA TYR A 46 -2.38 -15.77 -2.07
C TYR A 46 -2.40 -16.27 -0.62
N CYS A 47 -1.30 -16.12 0.12
CA CYS A 47 -1.09 -16.69 1.46
C CYS A 47 -2.02 -16.14 2.56
N CYS A 48 -2.54 -14.92 2.40
CA CYS A 48 -3.39 -14.26 3.41
C CYS A 48 -4.77 -13.92 2.86
N GLN A 49 -5.25 -14.68 1.87
CA GLN A 49 -6.60 -14.49 1.38
C GLN A 49 -7.64 -14.91 2.42
N THR A 50 -8.77 -14.21 2.43
CA THR A 50 -9.91 -14.48 3.32
C THR A 50 -11.21 -14.29 2.57
N GLU A 51 -12.30 -14.91 3.06
CA GLU A 51 -13.62 -14.71 2.50
C GLU A 51 -14.29 -13.46 3.09
N VAL A 52 -14.79 -12.56 2.23
CA VAL A 52 -15.58 -11.41 2.67
C VAL A 52 -16.81 -11.19 1.78
N GLY A 53 -17.95 -11.63 2.30
CA GLY A 53 -19.25 -11.55 1.64
C GLY A 53 -19.37 -12.54 0.47
N GLY A 54 -18.91 -13.79 0.68
CA GLY A 54 -18.96 -14.87 -0.29
C GLY A 54 -17.90 -14.83 -1.40
N TYR A 55 -16.91 -13.94 -1.28
CA TYR A 55 -15.81 -13.82 -2.24
C TYR A 55 -14.48 -13.90 -1.52
N THR A 56 -13.54 -14.68 -2.06
CA THR A 56 -12.13 -14.67 -1.67
C THR A 56 -11.50 -13.33 -2.05
N VAL A 57 -10.86 -12.68 -1.10
CA VAL A 57 -10.16 -11.40 -1.27
C VAL A 57 -8.78 -11.46 -0.63
N GLY A 58 -7.83 -10.67 -1.13
CA GLY A 58 -6.51 -10.49 -0.53
C GLY A 58 -6.56 -9.74 0.80
N ALA A 59 -5.44 -9.75 1.52
CA ALA A 59 -5.37 -9.20 2.87
C ALA A 59 -5.55 -7.67 2.88
N CYS A 60 -5.02 -6.94 1.89
CA CYS A 60 -5.21 -5.49 1.80
C CYS A 60 -6.67 -5.15 1.49
N ALA A 61 -7.30 -5.87 0.56
CA ALA A 61 -8.71 -5.69 0.22
C ALA A 61 -9.65 -6.00 1.41
N ALA A 62 -9.36 -7.07 2.17
CA ALA A 62 -10.08 -7.41 3.38
C ALA A 62 -9.90 -6.32 4.46
N HIS A 63 -8.67 -5.91 4.70
CA HIS A 63 -8.34 -4.90 5.69
C HIS A 63 -8.96 -3.54 5.36
N ALA A 64 -8.94 -3.10 4.09
CA ALA A 64 -9.56 -1.85 3.67
C ALA A 64 -11.06 -1.78 4.02
N LYS A 65 -11.80 -2.89 3.93
CA LYS A 65 -13.20 -2.94 4.36
C LYS A 65 -13.37 -2.71 5.86
N LYS A 66 -12.50 -3.30 6.68
CA LYS A 66 -12.56 -3.21 8.14
C LYS A 66 -12.04 -1.86 8.66
N CYS A 67 -10.92 -1.39 8.13
CA CYS A 67 -10.19 -0.24 8.63
C CYS A 67 -10.65 1.09 8.03
N GLY A 68 -11.03 1.12 6.74
CA GLY A 68 -11.38 2.34 6.01
C GLY A 68 -12.71 2.25 5.25
N ALA A 69 -13.63 1.37 5.69
CA ALA A 69 -14.95 1.19 5.08
C ALA A 69 -14.92 0.91 3.56
N GLY A 70 -13.89 0.21 3.10
CA GLY A 70 -13.68 -0.15 1.68
C GLY A 70 -12.71 0.77 0.95
N VAL A 71 -12.17 1.78 1.62
CA VAL A 71 -11.07 2.63 1.15
C VAL A 71 -9.80 2.25 1.90
N GLY A 72 -8.66 2.25 1.22
CA GLY A 72 -7.38 1.90 1.83
C GLY A 72 -6.23 2.72 1.28
N VAL A 73 -5.27 3.04 2.15
CA VAL A 73 -4.01 3.72 1.81
C VAL A 73 -2.89 2.87 2.37
N PHE A 74 -2.15 2.19 1.49
CA PHE A 74 -1.10 1.26 1.89
C PHE A 74 0.24 1.66 1.31
N LEU A 75 1.32 1.54 2.08
CA LEU A 75 2.68 1.64 1.60
C LEU A 75 3.23 0.24 1.34
N ARG A 76 3.44 -0.10 0.07
CA ARG A 76 4.21 -1.29 -0.31
C ARG A 76 5.69 -1.02 -0.02
N VAL A 77 6.20 -1.66 1.03
CA VAL A 77 7.49 -1.30 1.64
C VAL A 77 8.66 -1.62 0.71
N ARG A 78 8.63 -2.79 0.06
CA ARG A 78 9.71 -3.23 -0.85
C ARG A 78 9.72 -2.47 -2.17
N GLU A 79 8.55 -2.08 -2.65
CA GLU A 79 8.39 -1.34 -3.90
C GLU A 79 8.55 0.18 -3.73
N CYS A 80 8.51 0.66 -2.48
CA CYS A 80 8.40 2.08 -2.15
C CYS A 80 7.28 2.75 -2.98
N GLN A 81 6.07 2.21 -2.86
CA GLN A 81 4.93 2.63 -3.67
C GLN A 81 3.66 2.69 -2.84
N ILE A 82 2.84 3.72 -3.04
CA ILE A 82 1.54 3.79 -2.39
C ILE A 82 0.52 3.03 -3.23
N LEU A 83 -0.22 2.15 -2.59
CA LEU A 83 -1.40 1.49 -3.10
C LEU A 83 -2.63 2.18 -2.52
N LEU A 84 -3.38 2.86 -3.39
CA LEU A 84 -4.69 3.41 -3.08
C LEU A 84 -5.76 2.40 -3.50
N MET A 85 -6.67 2.08 -2.60
CA MET A 85 -7.81 1.20 -2.88
C MET A 85 -9.12 1.95 -2.66
N ALA A 86 -10.05 1.77 -3.59
CA ALA A 86 -11.39 2.32 -3.51
C ALA A 86 -12.40 1.25 -3.91
N ASN A 87 -13.18 0.77 -2.93
CA ASN A 87 -14.07 -0.38 -3.07
C ASN A 87 -13.31 -1.71 -3.31
N LYS A 88 -14.06 -2.80 -3.53
CA LYS A 88 -13.49 -4.16 -3.64
C LYS A 88 -12.67 -4.42 -4.92
N LYS A 89 -12.82 -3.58 -5.95
CA LYS A 89 -12.38 -3.91 -7.34
C LYS A 89 -11.58 -2.80 -8.03
N ARG A 90 -11.27 -1.71 -7.34
CA ARG A 90 -10.57 -0.57 -7.96
C ARG A 90 -9.45 -0.10 -7.05
N GLY A 91 -8.36 0.31 -7.67
CA GLY A 91 -7.24 0.93 -7.02
C GLY A 91 -6.33 1.59 -8.03
N CYS A 92 -5.33 2.29 -7.52
CA CYS A 92 -4.25 2.84 -8.31
C CYS A 92 -2.96 2.89 -7.50
N PHE A 93 -1.84 3.07 -8.20
CA PHE A 93 -0.57 3.36 -7.56
C PHE A 93 -0.36 4.88 -7.49
N TYR A 94 0.16 5.34 -6.35
CA TYR A 94 0.45 6.73 -6.07
C TYR A 94 1.91 6.90 -5.64
N SER A 95 2.47 8.10 -5.82
CA SER A 95 3.86 8.37 -5.46
C SER A 95 4.10 8.21 -3.96
N PRO A 96 5.20 7.55 -3.53
CA PRO A 96 5.54 7.41 -2.12
C PRO A 96 5.90 8.75 -1.47
N PRO A 97 5.76 8.87 -0.14
CA PRO A 97 6.23 10.02 0.60
C PRO A 97 7.73 9.95 0.91
N TYR A 98 8.48 9.00 0.36
CA TYR A 98 9.91 8.82 0.61
C TYR A 98 10.73 9.16 -0.62
N LEU A 99 11.78 9.95 -0.43
CA LEU A 99 12.68 10.41 -1.48
C LEU A 99 14.13 10.28 -1.02
N ASP A 100 15.05 10.13 -1.97
CA ASP A 100 16.48 10.21 -1.69
C ASP A 100 16.94 11.67 -1.48
N ALA A 101 18.23 11.86 -1.24
CA ALA A 101 18.83 13.18 -1.02
C ALA A 101 18.69 14.14 -2.22
N TYR A 102 18.36 13.62 -3.41
CA TYR A 102 18.18 14.38 -4.64
C TYR A 102 16.70 14.65 -4.96
N GLY A 103 15.78 14.17 -4.12
CA GLY A 103 14.34 14.33 -4.31
C GLY A 103 13.73 13.31 -5.28
N GLU A 104 14.43 12.22 -5.57
CA GLU A 104 13.97 11.15 -6.45
C GLU A 104 13.38 9.97 -5.65
N THR A 105 12.47 9.23 -6.27
CA THR A 105 11.98 7.96 -5.72
C THR A 105 12.93 6.82 -6.10
N ASP A 106 13.26 5.92 -5.18
CA ASP A 106 13.96 4.66 -5.50
C ASP A 106 12.94 3.54 -5.74
N GLN A 107 12.47 3.42 -6.98
CA GLN A 107 11.48 2.40 -7.35
C GLN A 107 12.01 1.00 -7.08
N GLY A 108 11.29 0.24 -6.25
CA GLY A 108 11.72 -1.11 -5.89
C GLY A 108 12.97 -1.16 -5.01
N MET A 109 13.39 -0.03 -4.43
CA MET A 109 14.60 0.07 -3.59
C MET A 109 15.85 -0.52 -4.27
N ARG A 110 15.90 -0.48 -5.62
CA ARG A 110 16.93 -1.19 -6.40
C ARG A 110 18.26 -0.47 -6.38
N ARG A 111 18.27 0.85 -6.24
CA ARG A 111 19.50 1.64 -6.17
C ARG A 111 20.16 1.52 -4.80
N GLY A 112 19.37 1.22 -3.77
CA GLY A 112 19.85 1.10 -2.39
C GLY A 112 20.16 2.45 -1.76
N ASN A 113 19.60 3.54 -2.30
CA ASN A 113 19.79 4.87 -1.75
C ASN A 113 19.02 4.98 -0.42
N PRO A 114 19.59 5.62 0.61
CA PRO A 114 18.82 6.01 1.78
C PRO A 114 17.66 6.91 1.37
N LEU A 115 16.44 6.54 1.77
CA LEU A 115 15.25 7.34 1.56
C LEU A 115 14.81 8.01 2.86
N TYR A 116 14.27 9.21 2.73
CA TYR A 116 13.79 10.04 3.83
C TYR A 116 12.35 10.43 3.58
N LEU A 117 11.57 10.52 4.66
CA LEU A 117 10.19 10.98 4.57
C LEU A 117 10.18 12.46 4.14
N CYS A 118 9.58 12.73 2.99
CA CYS A 118 9.28 14.06 2.49
C CYS A 118 7.98 14.55 3.15
N PRO A 119 8.04 15.58 4.03
CA PRO A 119 6.88 16.04 4.78
C PRO A 119 5.74 16.53 3.87
N ASP A 120 6.07 17.17 2.75
CA ASP A 120 5.07 17.72 1.82
C ASP A 120 4.30 16.61 1.09
N ARG A 121 4.99 15.55 0.66
CA ARG A 121 4.34 14.38 0.02
C ARG A 121 3.48 13.63 1.01
N TYR A 122 3.96 13.45 2.24
CA TYR A 122 3.17 12.86 3.31
C TYR A 122 1.91 13.70 3.60
N GLN A 123 2.03 15.02 3.71
CA GLN A 123 0.88 15.91 3.95
C GLN A 123 -0.15 15.85 2.81
N LYS A 124 0.29 15.67 1.55
CA LYS A 124 -0.63 15.46 0.42
C LYS A 124 -1.42 14.16 0.56
N LEU A 125 -0.76 13.06 0.91
CA LEU A 125 -1.42 11.77 1.18
C LEU A 125 -2.40 11.87 2.35
N GLU A 126 -1.98 12.53 3.43
CA GLU A 126 -2.81 12.79 4.60
C GLU A 126 -4.04 13.62 4.25
N ARG A 127 -3.87 14.69 3.47
CA ARG A 127 -4.99 15.50 2.98
C ARG A 127 -5.95 14.66 2.14
N LEU A 128 -5.44 13.88 1.19
CA LEU A 128 -6.24 13.01 0.32
C LEU A 128 -7.08 12.00 1.13
N TRP A 129 -6.54 11.48 2.24
CA TRP A 129 -7.29 10.67 3.19
C TRP A 129 -8.35 11.49 3.95
N LEU A 130 -7.95 12.61 4.57
CA LEU A 130 -8.83 13.44 5.42
C LEU A 130 -9.99 14.07 4.64
N THR A 131 -9.79 14.39 3.36
CA THR A 131 -10.83 14.95 2.48
C THR A 131 -11.69 13.87 1.82
N HIS A 132 -11.47 12.59 2.12
CA HIS A 132 -12.17 11.45 1.50
C HIS A 132 -12.02 11.40 -0.03
N SER A 133 -10.93 11.96 -0.58
CA SER A 133 -10.69 12.09 -2.02
C SER A 133 -9.99 10.88 -2.64
N VAL A 134 -9.69 9.83 -1.86
CA VAL A 134 -9.02 8.61 -2.37
C VAL A 134 -9.77 7.98 -3.55
N ALA A 135 -11.09 7.88 -3.46
CA ALA A 135 -11.90 7.25 -4.51
C ALA A 135 -11.90 8.06 -5.81
N GLU A 136 -11.87 9.39 -5.70
CA GLU A 136 -11.76 10.32 -6.82
C GLU A 136 -10.39 10.19 -7.49
N GLU A 137 -9.31 10.17 -6.72
CA GLU A 137 -7.95 9.97 -7.25
C GLU A 137 -7.80 8.63 -7.97
N VAL A 138 -8.40 7.56 -7.43
CA VAL A 138 -8.43 6.25 -8.08
C VAL A 138 -9.19 6.31 -9.40
N ALA A 139 -10.35 6.98 -9.44
CA ALA A 139 -11.13 7.12 -10.67
C ALA A 139 -10.35 7.90 -11.74
N HIS A 140 -9.78 9.05 -11.39
CA HIS A 140 -8.96 9.86 -12.28
C HIS A 140 -7.73 9.09 -12.81
N SER A 141 -7.09 8.30 -11.95
CA SER A 141 -5.95 7.44 -12.34
C SER A 141 -6.36 6.35 -13.33
N LEU A 142 -7.53 5.73 -13.16
CA LEU A 142 -8.05 4.71 -14.07
C LEU A 142 -8.39 5.27 -15.46
N GLU A 143 -8.89 6.50 -15.52
CA GLU A 143 -9.14 7.20 -16.78
C GLU A 143 -7.84 7.51 -17.52
N SER A 144 -6.82 7.95 -16.77
CA SER A 144 -5.51 8.32 -17.31
C SER A 144 -4.64 7.12 -17.68
N ASN A 145 -4.79 5.98 -16.99
CA ASN A 145 -3.97 4.79 -17.18
C ASN A 145 -4.83 3.52 -17.24
N ARG A 146 -5.21 3.15 -18.46
CA ARG A 146 -6.01 1.94 -18.73
C ARG A 146 -5.36 0.64 -18.30
N ASN A 147 -4.04 0.57 -18.13
CA ASN A 147 -3.36 -0.63 -17.63
C ASN A 147 -3.79 -1.00 -16.20
N LEU A 148 -4.33 -0.05 -15.43
CA LEU A 148 -4.85 -0.32 -14.10
C LEU A 148 -6.14 -1.17 -14.11
N LEU A 149 -6.84 -1.26 -15.26
CA LEU A 149 -8.04 -2.08 -15.41
C LEU A 149 -7.73 -3.58 -15.51
N SER A 150 -6.50 -3.96 -15.86
CA SER A 150 -6.09 -5.37 -15.94
C SER A 150 -5.56 -5.92 -14.60
N ILE A 151 -5.37 -5.05 -13.60
CA ILE A 151 -4.92 -5.45 -12.26
C ILE A 151 -6.11 -6.01 -11.48
N ASP A 152 -5.93 -7.18 -10.88
CA ASP A 152 -6.90 -7.74 -9.96
C ASP A 152 -6.75 -7.15 -8.55
N TRP A 153 -7.43 -6.04 -8.32
CA TRP A 153 -7.44 -5.34 -7.02
C TRP A 153 -8.09 -6.15 -5.89
N THR A 154 -8.85 -7.19 -6.23
CA THR A 154 -9.59 -8.02 -5.25
C THR A 154 -8.64 -8.93 -4.49
N ASN A 155 -7.60 -9.42 -5.17
CA ASN A 155 -6.61 -10.36 -4.65
C ASN A 155 -5.37 -9.68 -4.06
N LEU A 156 -5.40 -8.35 -3.91
CA LEU A 156 -4.36 -7.55 -3.26
C LEU A 156 -4.41 -7.62 -1.73
#